data_AF-H5SR54-F1
#
_entry.id   AF-H5SR54-F1
#
_cell.length_a   1.000
_cell.length_b   1.000
_cell.length_c   1.000
_cell.angle_alpha   90.00
_cell.angle_beta   90.00
_cell.angle_gamma   90.00
#
_symmetry.space_group_name_H-M   'P 1'
#
loop_
_entity.id
_entity.type
_entity.pdbx_description
1 polymer ?
#
loop_
_entity_poly.entity_id
_entity_poly.type
_entity_poly.pdbx_seq_one_letter_code
_entity_poly.pdbx_strand_id
1 'polypeptide(L)'
;MLTSRRFDLQLFAHKTSSGSSRNGRDSTAKRLGVKAYGGEFVRAGSIIVRQRGTRFRPGEGVGLGRDHTLFALRDGRIVFQGHLVHVRPE
;
A
#
# COMPACT_ATOMS: atom_id res chain seq x y z
N MET A 1 -76.31 11.21 -5.07
CA MET A 1 -75.15 12.13 -5.00
C MET A 1 -73.99 11.41 -4.31
N LEU A 2 -73.23 10.60 -5.05
CA LEU A 2 -72.04 9.93 -4.52
C LEU A 2 -70.77 10.66 -4.96
N THR A 3 -70.05 11.13 -3.95
CA THR A 3 -68.59 11.02 -3.73
C THR A 3 -67.66 10.96 -4.95
N SER A 4 -66.69 11.87 -4.98
CA SER A 4 -65.27 11.55 -4.76
C SER A 4 -64.40 12.68 -5.31
N ARG A 5 -63.67 13.37 -4.43
CA ARG A 5 -62.57 14.25 -4.82
C ARG A 5 -61.49 13.36 -5.43
N ARG A 6 -61.29 13.43 -6.75
CA ARG A 6 -60.09 12.89 -7.39
C ARG A 6 -58.91 13.79 -7.01
N PHE A 7 -58.16 13.40 -5.98
CA PHE A 7 -56.83 13.94 -5.74
C PHE A 7 -55.90 13.38 -6.82
N ASP A 8 -55.43 14.25 -7.70
CA ASP A 8 -54.51 13.91 -8.78
C ASP A 8 -53.12 13.64 -8.18
N LEU A 9 -52.77 12.35 -8.04
CA LEU A 9 -51.49 11.89 -7.49
C LEU A 9 -50.33 12.04 -8.49
N GLN A 10 -50.53 12.72 -9.62
CA GLN A 10 -49.56 12.84 -10.72
C GLN A 10 -48.35 13.75 -10.43
N LEU A 11 -48.31 14.43 -9.28
CA LEU A 11 -47.25 15.38 -8.90
C LEU A 11 -46.14 14.82 -7.99
N PHE A 12 -46.10 13.51 -7.74
CA PHE A 12 -45.04 12.87 -6.94
C PHE A 12 -44.30 11.76 -7.69
N ALA A 13 -44.00 11.98 -8.97
CA ALA A 13 -43.06 11.15 -9.71
C ALA A 13 -41.82 11.97 -10.10
N HIS A 14 -41.03 12.38 -9.10
CA HIS A 14 -39.63 12.73 -9.35
C HIS A 14 -38.79 11.46 -9.19
N LYS A 15 -38.24 10.93 -10.28
CA LYS A 15 -37.30 9.81 -10.21
C LYS A 15 -36.02 10.30 -9.52
N THR A 16 -35.93 10.13 -8.21
CA THR A 16 -34.64 10.13 -7.50
C THR A 16 -33.93 8.82 -7.82
N SER A 17 -33.42 8.68 -9.05
CA SER A 17 -32.39 7.67 -9.30
C SER A 17 -31.11 8.17 -8.63
N SER A 18 -30.99 7.93 -7.32
CA SER A 18 -29.70 8.01 -6.64
C SER A 18 -28.85 6.87 -7.19
N GLY A 19 -27.96 7.19 -8.13
CA GLY A 19 -26.88 6.28 -8.47
C GLY A 19 -26.02 6.12 -7.22
N SER A 20 -26.07 4.96 -6.56
CA SER A 20 -25.11 4.70 -5.49
C SER A 20 -23.74 4.51 -6.15
N SER A 21 -22.76 5.34 -5.77
CA SER A 21 -21.37 5.11 -6.15
C SER A 21 -20.94 3.81 -5.48
N ARG A 22 -20.84 2.73 -6.26
CA ARG A 22 -20.34 1.44 -5.78
C ARG A 22 -18.82 1.41 -5.86
N ASN A 23 -18.17 2.37 -5.20
CA ASN A 23 -16.72 2.36 -5.05
C ASN A 23 -16.37 1.43 -3.88
N GLY A 24 -16.29 0.14 -4.16
CA GLY A 24 -15.78 -0.87 -3.24
C GLY A 24 -14.34 -0.56 -2.89
N ARG A 25 -14.11 0.09 -1.75
CA ARG A 25 -12.79 0.53 -1.32
C ARG A 25 -12.38 -0.28 -0.10
N ASP A 26 -11.91 -1.49 -0.34
CA ASP A 26 -11.30 -2.32 0.70
C ASP A 26 -10.08 -3.04 0.13
N SER A 27 -8.91 -2.44 0.36
CA SER A 27 -7.63 -3.15 0.16
C SER A 27 -7.01 -3.39 1.52
N THR A 28 -6.66 -4.66 1.79
CA THR A 28 -6.04 -5.02 3.07
C THR A 28 -4.65 -4.40 3.19
N ALA A 29 -4.29 -3.97 4.41
CA ALA A 29 -2.97 -3.43 4.69
C ALA A 29 -1.87 -4.47 4.38
N LYS A 30 -0.87 -4.06 3.58
CA LYS A 30 0.17 -4.97 3.07
C LYS A 30 1.45 -5.01 3.93
N ARG A 31 1.44 -4.39 5.12
CA ARG A 31 2.56 -4.34 6.09
C ARG A 31 3.91 -3.96 5.48
N LEU A 32 3.88 -3.05 4.52
CA LEU A 32 5.06 -2.46 3.87
C LEU A 32 5.87 -1.62 4.88
N GLY A 33 7.10 -1.31 4.53
CA GLY A 33 8.00 -0.48 5.32
C GLY A 33 9.36 -1.13 5.57
N VAL A 34 10.18 -0.38 6.29
CA VAL A 34 11.50 -0.79 6.76
C VAL A 34 11.33 -1.88 7.84
N LYS A 35 12.17 -2.90 7.78
CA LYS A 35 12.21 -4.04 8.72
C LYS A 35 13.47 -4.05 9.57
N ALA A 36 14.56 -3.48 9.07
CA ALA A 36 15.79 -3.29 9.78
C ALA A 36 16.34 -1.88 9.53
N TYR A 37 16.80 -1.22 10.59
CA TYR A 37 17.19 0.19 10.59
C TYR A 37 18.71 0.36 10.42
N GLY A 38 19.15 1.60 10.15
CA GLY A 38 20.56 1.91 9.98
C GLY A 38 21.36 1.61 11.25
N GLY A 39 22.49 0.94 11.11
CA GLY A 39 23.37 0.52 12.20
C GLY A 39 23.05 -0.84 12.80
N GLU A 40 21.92 -1.46 12.46
CA GLU A 40 21.60 -2.82 12.89
C GLU A 40 22.42 -3.86 12.14
N PHE A 41 22.85 -4.90 12.85
CA PHE A 41 23.46 -6.08 12.26
C PHE A 41 22.37 -6.98 11.65
N VAL A 42 22.54 -7.37 10.39
CA VAL A 42 21.66 -8.29 9.68
C VAL A 42 22.43 -9.47 9.15
N ARG A 43 21.74 -10.62 9.09
CA ARG A 43 22.24 -11.81 8.43
C ARG A 43 21.92 -11.81 6.94
N ALA A 44 22.71 -12.50 6.14
CA ALA A 44 22.42 -12.81 4.74
C ALA A 44 21.01 -13.42 4.61
N GLY A 45 20.27 -12.96 3.61
CA GLY A 45 18.87 -13.31 3.37
C GLY A 45 17.85 -12.52 4.19
N SER A 46 18.27 -11.71 5.16
CA SER A 46 17.34 -10.91 5.97
C SER A 46 16.67 -9.81 5.14
N ILE A 47 15.38 -9.58 5.39
CA ILE A 47 14.62 -8.53 4.71
C ILE A 47 14.92 -7.17 5.35
N ILE A 48 15.29 -6.18 4.54
CA ILE A 48 15.60 -4.83 5.00
C ILE A 48 14.40 -3.90 4.79
N VAL A 49 13.79 -3.89 3.60
CA VAL A 49 12.62 -3.04 3.29
C VAL A 49 11.64 -3.79 2.40
N ARG A 50 10.36 -3.80 2.77
CA ARG A 50 9.26 -4.19 1.88
C ARG A 50 8.60 -2.94 1.31
N GLN A 51 8.57 -2.80 -0.01
CA GLN A 51 8.07 -1.57 -0.65
C GLN A 51 7.25 -1.89 -1.90
N ARG A 52 6.59 -0.86 -2.45
CA ARG A 52 5.95 -0.89 -3.77
C ARG A 52 6.71 0.08 -4.66
N GLY A 53 7.20 -0.42 -5.80
CA GLY A 53 8.23 0.27 -6.56
C GLY A 53 9.54 0.39 -5.76
N THR A 54 10.47 1.18 -6.27
CA THR A 54 11.80 1.37 -5.68
C THR A 54 11.94 2.75 -5.05
N ARG A 55 11.33 2.92 -3.86
CA ARG A 55 11.58 4.12 -3.03
C ARG A 55 13.01 4.11 -2.51
N PHE A 56 13.42 2.95 -2.02
CA PHE A 56 14.81 2.62 -1.71
C PHE A 56 15.39 1.74 -2.81
N ARG A 57 16.65 1.96 -3.14
CA ARG A 57 17.38 1.23 -4.18
C ARG A 57 18.47 0.38 -3.53
N PRO A 58 18.75 -0.81 -4.08
CA PRO A 58 19.83 -1.65 -3.60
C PRO A 58 21.17 -0.94 -3.83
N GLY A 59 22.01 -0.93 -2.81
CA GLY A 59 23.42 -0.59 -2.88
C GLY A 59 24.28 -1.85 -2.69
N GLU A 60 25.49 -1.65 -2.19
CA GLU A 60 26.45 -2.72 -1.97
C GLU A 60 25.95 -3.75 -0.93
N GLY A 61 26.01 -5.04 -1.25
CA GLY A 61 25.59 -6.11 -0.32
C GLY A 61 24.08 -6.24 -0.14
N VAL A 62 23.27 -5.56 -0.96
CA VAL A 62 21.80 -5.62 -0.93
C VAL A 62 21.24 -6.07 -2.27
N GLY A 63 20.32 -7.02 -2.24
CA GLY A 63 19.59 -7.51 -3.40
C GLY A 63 18.19 -6.90 -3.50
N LEU A 64 17.64 -6.88 -4.71
CA LEU A 64 16.26 -6.47 -5.00
C LEU A 64 15.46 -7.69 -5.47
N GLY A 65 14.37 -8.00 -4.75
CA GLY A 65 13.44 -9.06 -5.12
C GLY A 65 12.47 -8.62 -6.23
N ARG A 66 11.76 -9.60 -6.82
CA ARG A 66 10.74 -9.36 -7.86
C ARG A 66 9.62 -8.42 -7.40
N ASP A 67 9.27 -8.44 -6.13
CA ASP A 67 8.25 -7.56 -5.54
C ASP A 67 8.81 -6.21 -5.06
N HIS A 68 10.04 -5.87 -5.46
CA HIS A 68 10.84 -4.72 -5.03
C HIS A 68 11.27 -4.72 -3.56
N THR A 69 11.15 -5.85 -2.86
CA THR A 69 11.70 -6.01 -1.51
C THR A 69 13.23 -5.98 -1.53
N LEU A 70 13.83 -5.22 -0.62
CA LEU A 70 15.28 -5.22 -0.41
C LEU A 70 15.67 -6.26 0.65
N PHE A 71 16.70 -7.04 0.37
CA PHE A 71 17.22 -8.08 1.27
C PHE A 71 18.75 -8.06 1.31
N ALA A 72 19.33 -8.50 2.42
CA ALA A 72 20.77 -8.57 2.61
C ALA A 72 21.37 -9.75 1.82
N LEU A 73 22.45 -9.53 1.06
CA LEU A 73 23.19 -10.59 0.36
C LEU A 73 24.30 -11.19 1.22
N ARG A 74 24.76 -10.44 2.23
CA ARG A 74 25.83 -10.84 3.15
C ARG A 74 25.50 -10.38 4.57
N ASP A 75 26.18 -10.97 5.54
CA ASP A 75 26.13 -10.52 6.93
C ASP A 75 26.82 -9.16 7.07
N GLY A 76 26.32 -8.31 7.97
CA GLY A 76 26.94 -7.01 8.25
C GLY A 76 25.96 -5.97 8.78
N ARG A 77 26.39 -4.70 8.81
CA ARG A 77 25.56 -3.58 9.26
C ARG A 77 24.92 -2.80 8.12
N ILE A 78 23.69 -2.37 8.35
CA ILE A 78 22.93 -1.58 7.37
C ILE A 78 23.36 -0.13 7.42
N VAL A 79 23.61 0.45 6.25
CA VAL A 79 23.88 1.89 6.08
C VAL A 79 22.92 2.45 5.03
N PHE A 80 22.11 3.44 5.43
CA PHE A 80 21.24 4.18 4.52
C PHE A 80 21.95 5.46 4.04
N GLN A 81 22.10 5.62 2.73
CA GLN A 81 22.60 6.83 2.09
C GLN A 81 21.48 7.45 1.25
N GLY A 82 20.66 8.29 1.88
CA GLY A 82 19.44 8.81 1.25
C GLY A 82 18.49 7.66 0.88
N HIS A 83 18.32 7.42 -0.42
CA HIS A 83 17.50 6.32 -0.93
C HIS A 83 18.31 5.04 -1.24
N LEU A 84 19.64 5.07 -1.15
CA LEU A 84 20.50 3.91 -1.35
C LEU A 84 20.68 3.13 -0.03
N VAL A 85 20.61 1.80 -0.09
CA VAL A 85 20.75 0.94 1.08
C VAL A 85 21.93 0.00 0.89
N HIS A 86 22.89 0.04 1.80
CA HIS A 86 24.07 -0.81 1.79
C HIS A 86 24.09 -1.75 3.00
N VAL A 87 24.70 -2.91 2.84
CA VAL A 87 25.13 -3.77 3.94
C VAL A 87 26.65 -3.83 3.90
N ARG A 88 27.28 -3.18 4.87
CA ARG A 88 28.74 -3.21 5.04
C ARG A 88 29.12 -4.40 5.91
N PRO A 89 30.07 -5.24 5.49
CA PRO A 89 30.58 -6.30 6.34
C PRO A 89 31.24 -5.65 7.56
N GLU A 90 31.06 -6.25 8.73
CA GLU A 90 31.91 -5.95 9.89
C GLU A 90 33.24 -6.68 9.77
#